data_AF-A0A7T1MN16-F1
#
_entry.id   AF-A0A7T1MN16-F1
#
_cell.length_a   1.000
_cell.length_b   1.000
_cell.length_c   1.000
_cell.angle_alpha   90.00
_cell.angle_beta   90.00
_cell.angle_gamma   90.00
#
_symmetry.space_group_name_H-M   'P 1'
#
loop_
_entity.id
_entity.type
_entity.pdbx_description
1 polymer ?
#
loop_
_entity_poly.entity_id
_entity_poly.type
_entity_poly.pdbx_seq_one_letter_code
_entity_poly.pdbx_strand_id
1 'polypeptide(L)'
;MSGGATSDTLLEPGEVVMVFQGTIPNQKGVPVVQEWVAVRFAGTGLNVVDVEAFEAVAERLQLGRKPYANPNDAIPEHLRKQLPYAVGKANDYLMRCAERWTARMQPELQAQRERLKRLRGRQVEQLELSYANDQRPQQIKEKRRLAQQKAIDVRFDDHERFVNEVMTIEPAPYLKVVAVLHREA
;
A
#
# COMPACT_ATOMS: atom_id res chain seq x y z
N MET A 1 40.60 13.87 -28.37
CA MET A 1 39.55 14.90 -28.18
C MET A 1 38.38 14.21 -27.48
N SER A 2 38.46 14.12 -26.16
CA SER A 2 37.55 13.34 -25.31
C SER A 2 36.75 14.31 -24.45
N GLY A 3 35.52 14.63 -24.87
CA GLY A 3 34.54 15.38 -24.09
C GLY A 3 33.31 14.51 -23.90
N GLY A 4 33.39 13.55 -22.97
CA GLY A 4 32.33 12.58 -22.70
C GLY A 4 31.69 12.80 -21.33
N ALA A 5 30.38 13.03 -21.34
CA ALA A 5 29.40 12.63 -20.34
C ALA A 5 29.82 12.72 -18.84
N THR A 6 29.61 13.87 -18.20
CA THR A 6 29.69 13.97 -16.73
C THR A 6 28.51 14.68 -16.04
N SER A 7 27.55 15.27 -16.78
CA SER A 7 26.46 16.04 -16.16
C SER A 7 25.30 15.20 -15.61
N ASP A 8 25.16 13.93 -15.97
CA ASP A 8 23.93 13.16 -15.68
C ASP A 8 23.96 12.36 -14.35
N THR A 9 25.04 12.50 -13.57
CA THR A 9 25.29 11.69 -12.36
C THR A 9 25.40 12.51 -11.07
N LEU A 10 25.09 13.80 -11.14
CA LEU A 10 25.14 14.76 -10.04
C LEU A 10 23.81 15.51 -9.97
N LEU A 11 23.50 16.04 -8.80
CA LEU A 11 22.41 17.00 -8.67
C LEU A 11 22.70 18.21 -9.56
N GLU A 12 21.72 18.66 -10.31
CA GLU A 12 21.81 19.94 -11.03
C GLU A 12 21.91 21.10 -10.03
N PRO A 13 22.54 22.24 -10.39
CA PRO A 13 22.54 23.41 -9.52
C PRO A 13 21.11 23.84 -9.17
N GLY A 14 20.82 23.99 -7.89
CA GLY A 14 19.48 24.26 -7.37
C GLY A 14 18.53 23.06 -7.36
N GLU A 15 18.96 21.86 -7.77
CA GLU A 15 18.13 20.65 -7.67
C GLU A 15 17.98 20.22 -6.20
N VAL A 16 16.75 19.90 -5.82
CA VAL A 16 16.41 19.33 -4.53
C VAL A 16 15.64 18.03 -4.74
N VAL A 17 16.06 16.97 -4.06
CA VAL A 17 15.38 15.67 -4.01
C VAL A 17 15.00 15.38 -2.57
N MET A 18 13.72 15.27 -2.30
CA MET A 18 13.20 14.83 -1.00
C MET A 18 12.75 13.38 -1.10
N VAL A 19 13.35 12.51 -0.28
CA VAL A 19 13.09 11.07 -0.28
C VAL A 19 12.20 10.72 0.90
N PHE A 20 11.12 10.00 0.61
CA PHE A 20 10.14 9.55 1.58
C PHE A 20 10.03 8.03 1.58
N GLN A 21 9.85 7.48 2.76
CA GLN A 21 9.33 6.13 2.95
C GLN A 21 7.86 6.23 3.31
N GLY A 22 7.02 5.57 2.53
CA GLY A 22 5.57 5.56 2.70
C GLY A 22 5.02 4.18 3.00
N THR A 23 4.04 4.11 3.89
CA THR A 23 3.35 2.87 4.24
C THR A 23 1.84 3.09 4.30
N ILE A 24 1.06 2.17 3.74
CA ILE A 24 -0.40 2.12 3.90
C ILE A 24 -0.80 0.74 4.42
N PRO A 25 -1.45 0.65 5.59
CA PRO A 25 -1.91 -0.62 6.14
C PRO A 25 -3.27 -1.05 5.57
N ASN A 26 -3.59 -2.33 5.73
CA ASN A 26 -4.97 -2.82 5.63
C ASN A 26 -5.76 -2.54 6.93
N GLN A 27 -7.04 -2.88 6.96
CA GLN A 27 -7.90 -2.71 8.14
C GLN A 27 -7.48 -3.56 9.36
N LYS A 28 -6.47 -4.43 9.22
CA LYS A 28 -5.84 -5.16 10.33
C LYS A 28 -4.52 -4.54 10.80
N GLY A 29 -4.14 -3.39 10.28
CA GLY A 29 -2.89 -2.70 10.63
C GLY A 29 -1.65 -3.34 10.01
N VAL A 30 -1.81 -4.31 9.09
CA VAL A 30 -0.68 -4.93 8.39
C VAL A 30 -0.29 -4.03 7.22
N PRO A 31 0.99 -3.64 7.08
CA PRO A 31 1.45 -2.83 5.96
C PRO A 31 1.32 -3.61 4.65
N VAL A 32 0.55 -3.08 3.69
CA VAL A 32 0.27 -3.73 2.40
C VAL A 32 0.78 -2.96 1.20
N VAL A 33 0.93 -1.64 1.33
CA VAL A 33 1.67 -0.79 0.40
C VAL A 33 2.86 -0.23 1.14
N GLN A 34 4.06 -0.47 0.61
CA GLN A 34 5.32 0.04 1.14
C GLN A 34 6.15 0.54 -0.02
N GLU A 35 6.38 1.85 -0.07
CA GLU A 35 6.95 2.49 -1.24
C GLU A 35 8.01 3.51 -0.82
N TRP A 36 9.03 3.63 -1.66
CA TRP A 36 10.01 4.70 -1.59
C TRP A 36 9.76 5.67 -2.73
N VAL A 37 9.52 6.93 -2.40
CA VAL A 37 9.21 7.98 -3.38
C VAL A 37 10.17 9.14 -3.22
N ALA A 38 10.61 9.68 -4.35
CA ALA A 38 11.41 10.88 -4.44
C ALA A 38 10.59 12.01 -5.09
N VAL A 39 10.55 13.16 -4.44
CA VAL A 39 9.98 14.40 -5.00
C VAL A 39 11.11 15.33 -5.36
N ARG A 40 11.14 15.74 -6.63
CA ARG A 40 12.21 16.56 -7.20
C ARG A 40 11.74 17.99 -7.45
N PHE A 41 12.53 18.96 -7.01
CA PHE A 41 12.34 20.38 -7.27
C PHE A 41 13.49 20.94 -8.09
N ALA A 42 13.18 21.95 -8.89
CA ALA A 42 14.17 22.82 -9.51
C ALA A 42 14.18 24.20 -8.85
N GLY A 43 15.35 24.60 -8.36
CA GLY A 43 15.58 25.86 -7.68
C GLY A 43 14.99 25.92 -6.27
N THR A 44 14.88 27.14 -5.74
CA THR A 44 14.43 27.42 -4.37
C THR A 44 12.92 27.61 -4.23
N GLY A 45 12.18 27.56 -5.35
CA GLY A 45 10.72 27.70 -5.39
C GLY A 45 9.97 26.37 -5.18
N LEU A 46 8.64 26.39 -5.36
CA LEU A 46 7.79 25.19 -5.25
C LEU A 46 7.62 24.46 -6.61
N ASN A 47 8.62 24.55 -7.48
CA ASN A 47 8.56 23.95 -8.82
C ASN A 47 8.93 22.47 -8.75
N VAL A 48 7.92 21.61 -8.58
CA VAL A 48 8.10 20.14 -8.63
C VAL A 48 8.25 19.72 -10.08
N VAL A 49 9.41 19.15 -10.40
CA VAL A 49 9.74 18.69 -11.75
C VAL A 49 9.34 17.22 -11.93
N ASP A 50 9.45 16.42 -10.87
CA ASP A 50 9.08 15.00 -10.93
C ASP A 50 8.71 14.41 -9.57
N VAL A 51 7.94 13.31 -9.62
CA VAL A 51 7.55 12.46 -8.48
C VAL A 51 7.67 11.00 -8.91
N GLU A 52 8.78 10.38 -8.54
CA GLU A 52 9.20 9.08 -9.08
C GLU A 52 9.62 8.10 -7.96
N ALA A 53 9.76 6.81 -8.32
CA ALA A 53 10.29 5.81 -7.42
C ALA A 53 11.73 6.14 -7.03
N PHE A 54 12.07 5.96 -5.75
CA PHE A 54 13.41 6.32 -5.26
C PHE A 54 14.53 5.57 -5.98
N GLU A 55 14.27 4.33 -6.43
CA GLU A 55 15.21 3.50 -7.16
C GLU A 55 15.74 4.20 -8.42
N ALA A 56 14.86 4.86 -9.18
CA ALA A 56 15.25 5.59 -10.39
C ALA A 56 16.21 6.76 -10.07
N VAL A 57 15.92 7.48 -8.98
CA VAL A 57 16.79 8.56 -8.50
C VAL A 57 18.10 8.03 -7.94
N ALA A 58 18.06 6.91 -7.22
CA ALA A 58 19.24 6.27 -6.66
C ALA A 58 20.18 5.76 -7.76
N GLU A 59 19.65 5.23 -8.86
CA GLU A 59 20.44 4.84 -10.02
C GLU A 59 21.04 6.06 -10.73
N ARG A 60 20.23 7.09 -11.02
CA ARG A 60 20.71 8.34 -11.66
C ARG A 60 21.84 8.98 -10.87
N LEU A 61 21.65 9.13 -9.56
CA LEU A 61 22.64 9.73 -8.66
C LEU A 61 23.69 8.72 -8.19
N GLN A 62 23.65 7.45 -8.62
CA GLN A 62 24.61 6.42 -8.20
C GLN A 62 24.78 6.33 -6.66
N LEU A 63 23.67 6.49 -5.93
CA LEU A 63 23.67 6.43 -4.47
C LEU A 63 24.17 5.05 -4.01
N GLY A 64 25.04 5.03 -2.99
CA GLY A 64 25.69 3.81 -2.49
C GLY A 64 26.90 3.33 -3.32
N ARG A 65 27.13 3.89 -4.52
CA ARG A 65 28.35 3.63 -5.32
C ARG A 65 29.38 4.75 -5.19
N LYS A 66 28.93 5.97 -4.87
CA LYS A 66 29.76 7.14 -4.60
C LYS A 66 29.49 7.69 -3.19
N PRO A 67 30.52 8.19 -2.49
CA PRO A 67 30.31 8.86 -1.22
C PRO A 67 29.65 10.22 -1.46
N TYR A 68 28.55 10.47 -0.75
CA TYR A 68 27.91 11.78 -0.65
C TYR A 68 28.25 12.37 0.71
N ALA A 69 28.92 13.52 0.72
CA ALA A 69 29.22 14.22 1.97
C ALA A 69 27.93 14.84 2.52
N ASN A 70 27.67 14.62 3.80
CA ASN A 70 26.73 15.43 4.56
C ASN A 70 27.56 16.41 5.39
N PRO A 71 27.74 17.66 4.94
CA PRO A 71 28.62 18.62 5.61
C PRO A 71 28.08 19.09 6.97
N ASN A 72 26.85 18.71 7.34
CA ASN A 72 26.17 19.16 8.55
C ASN A 72 26.02 20.70 8.61
N ASP A 73 25.89 21.31 7.43
CA ASP A 73 25.65 22.74 7.27
C ASP A 73 24.22 23.13 7.69
N ALA A 74 23.99 24.44 7.82
CA ALA A 74 22.67 24.97 8.12
C ALA A 74 21.68 24.61 7.00
N ILE A 75 20.53 24.03 7.38
CA ILE A 75 19.47 23.68 6.43
C ILE A 75 18.89 24.96 5.80
N PRO A 76 18.96 25.13 4.47
CA PRO A 76 18.40 26.31 3.81
C PRO A 76 16.90 26.49 4.07
N GLU A 77 16.46 27.75 4.20
CA GLU A 77 15.07 28.08 4.55
C GLU A 77 14.07 27.57 3.49
N HIS A 78 14.46 27.59 2.21
CA HIS A 78 13.60 27.14 1.12
C HIS A 78 13.22 25.65 1.24
N LEU A 79 14.09 24.80 1.79
CA LEU A 79 13.78 23.37 1.99
C LEU A 79 12.63 23.19 2.99
N ARG A 80 12.57 24.03 4.04
CA ARG A 80 11.46 24.01 5.00
C ARG A 80 10.14 24.42 4.36
N LYS A 81 10.17 25.31 3.36
CA LYS A 81 8.99 25.76 2.60
C LYS A 81 8.55 24.71 1.55
N GLN A 82 9.50 24.03 0.93
CA GLN A 82 9.23 22.96 -0.05
C GLN A 82 8.70 21.69 0.62
N LEU A 83 9.10 21.39 1.86
CA LEU A 83 8.78 20.14 2.54
C LEU A 83 7.26 19.84 2.61
N PRO A 84 6.37 20.75 3.05
CA PRO A 84 4.93 20.48 3.05
C PRO A 84 4.37 20.16 1.67
N TYR A 85 4.90 20.80 0.62
CA TYR A 85 4.50 20.55 -0.76
C TYR A 85 4.97 19.17 -1.24
N ALA A 86 6.20 18.79 -0.87
CA ALA A 86 6.76 17.48 -1.13
C ALA A 86 5.96 16.37 -0.44
N VAL A 87 5.56 16.58 0.82
CA VAL A 87 4.68 15.65 1.55
C VAL A 87 3.36 15.45 0.79
N GLY A 88 2.74 16.53 0.29
CA GLY A 88 1.52 16.42 -0.52
C GLY A 88 1.73 15.59 -1.80
N LYS A 89 2.83 15.83 -2.53
CA LYS A 89 3.15 15.06 -3.75
C LYS A 89 3.50 13.60 -3.49
N ALA A 90 4.23 13.32 -2.42
CA ALA A 90 4.52 11.96 -1.98
C ALA A 90 3.23 11.22 -1.56
N ASN A 91 2.30 11.93 -0.90
CA ASN A 91 1.00 11.39 -0.54
C ASN A 91 0.17 11.02 -1.78
N ASP A 92 0.11 11.90 -2.78
CA ASP A 92 -0.60 11.62 -4.04
C ASP A 92 0.00 10.40 -4.76
N TYR A 93 1.33 10.25 -4.73
CA TYR A 93 2.02 9.09 -5.29
C TYR A 93 1.62 7.79 -4.58
N LEU A 94 1.65 7.78 -3.24
CA LEU A 94 1.22 6.63 -2.44
C LEU A 94 -0.24 6.24 -2.69
N MET A 95 -1.14 7.23 -2.81
CA MET A 95 -2.54 6.97 -3.12
C MET A 95 -2.71 6.28 -4.47
N ARG A 96 -1.94 6.68 -5.50
CA ARG A 96 -1.91 5.96 -6.79
C ARG A 96 -1.38 4.53 -6.65
N CYS A 97 -0.40 4.29 -5.77
CA CYS A 97 0.07 2.93 -5.45
C CYS A 97 -1.05 2.11 -4.80
N ALA A 98 -1.79 2.68 -3.84
CA ALA A 98 -2.93 2.02 -3.20
C ALA A 98 -4.06 1.68 -4.18
N GLU A 99 -4.36 2.57 -5.13
CA GLU A 99 -5.34 2.30 -6.19
C GLU A 99 -4.92 1.11 -7.05
N ARG A 100 -3.65 1.07 -7.48
CA ARG A 100 -3.10 -0.07 -8.25
C ARG A 100 -3.14 -1.37 -7.47
N TRP A 101 -2.79 -1.33 -6.18
CA TRP A 101 -2.88 -2.50 -5.30
C TRP A 101 -4.33 -2.99 -5.18
N THR A 102 -5.26 -2.07 -4.94
CA THR A 102 -6.70 -2.38 -4.80
C THR A 102 -7.24 -3.02 -6.07
N ALA A 103 -6.92 -2.44 -7.23
CA ALA A 103 -7.33 -2.97 -8.53
C ALA A 103 -6.77 -4.39 -8.78
N ARG A 104 -5.55 -4.68 -8.32
CA ARG A 104 -4.94 -6.02 -8.41
C ARG A 104 -5.59 -7.03 -7.47
N MET A 105 -5.97 -6.62 -6.25
CA MET A 105 -6.50 -7.52 -5.22
C MET A 105 -8.00 -7.77 -5.33
N GLN A 106 -8.74 -6.85 -5.95
CA GLN A 106 -10.20 -6.97 -6.08
C GLN A 106 -10.67 -8.26 -6.78
N PRO A 107 -10.05 -8.73 -7.88
CA PRO A 107 -10.41 -10.01 -8.49
C PRO A 107 -10.16 -11.22 -7.56
N GLU A 108 -9.06 -11.20 -6.81
CA GLU A 108 -8.73 -12.27 -5.86
C GLU A 108 -9.76 -12.33 -4.73
N LEU A 109 -10.13 -11.17 -4.17
CA LEU A 109 -11.17 -11.07 -3.16
C LEU A 109 -12.51 -11.62 -3.66
N GLN A 110 -12.88 -11.29 -4.90
CA GLN A 110 -14.10 -11.80 -5.53
C GLN A 110 -14.06 -13.32 -5.73
N ALA A 111 -12.94 -13.86 -6.20
CA ALA A 111 -12.76 -15.29 -6.36
C ALA A 111 -12.85 -16.05 -5.03
N GLN A 112 -12.29 -15.51 -3.95
CA GLN A 112 -12.41 -16.09 -2.61
C GLN A 112 -13.85 -16.08 -2.12
N ARG A 113 -14.59 -14.97 -2.28
CA ARG A 113 -16.02 -14.87 -1.95
C ARG A 113 -16.85 -15.92 -2.68
N GLU A 114 -16.63 -16.10 -3.97
CA GLU A 114 -17.35 -17.12 -4.76
C GLU A 114 -17.01 -18.56 -4.32
N ARG A 115 -15.74 -18.82 -3.96
CA ARG A 115 -15.34 -20.10 -3.39
C ARG A 115 -16.01 -20.37 -2.05
N LEU A 116 -16.08 -19.38 -1.18
CA LEU A 116 -16.75 -19.48 0.12
C LEU A 116 -18.24 -19.71 -0.03
N LYS A 117 -18.91 -18.96 -0.91
CA LYS A 117 -20.34 -19.15 -1.23
C LYS A 117 -20.64 -20.57 -1.70
N ARG A 118 -19.80 -21.12 -2.60
CA ARG A 118 -19.92 -22.52 -3.05
C ARG A 118 -19.70 -23.53 -1.91
N LEU A 119 -18.75 -23.27 -1.02
CA LEU A 119 -18.51 -24.15 0.13
C LEU A 119 -19.66 -24.10 1.14
N ARG A 120 -20.23 -22.91 1.42
CA ARG A 120 -21.43 -22.72 2.25
C ARG A 120 -22.61 -23.50 1.68
N GLY A 121 -22.87 -23.37 0.38
CA GLY A 121 -23.93 -24.11 -0.31
C GLY A 121 -23.81 -25.63 -0.12
N ARG A 122 -22.62 -26.19 -0.32
CA ARG A 122 -22.38 -27.63 -0.11
C ARG A 122 -22.62 -28.08 1.33
N GLN A 123 -22.26 -27.27 2.32
CA GLN A 123 -22.52 -27.63 3.72
C GLN A 123 -24.00 -27.55 4.10
N VAL A 124 -24.73 -26.59 3.54
CA VAL A 124 -26.18 -26.51 3.71
C VAL A 124 -26.86 -27.73 3.07
N GLU A 125 -26.45 -28.11 1.86
CA GLU A 125 -26.96 -29.32 1.20
C GLU A 125 -26.72 -30.59 2.03
N GLN A 126 -25.50 -30.75 2.58
CA GLN A 126 -25.19 -31.87 3.48
C GLN A 126 -26.03 -31.86 4.77
N LEU A 127 -26.31 -30.67 5.32
CA LEU A 127 -27.18 -30.51 6.48
C LEU A 127 -28.62 -30.95 6.15
N GLU A 128 -29.16 -30.55 5.00
CA GLU A 128 -30.49 -30.95 4.54
C GLU A 128 -30.59 -32.47 4.35
N LEU A 129 -29.58 -33.10 3.72
CA LEU A 129 -29.51 -34.56 3.60
C LEU A 129 -29.46 -35.25 4.97
N SER A 130 -28.68 -34.72 5.91
CA SER A 130 -28.59 -35.26 7.27
C SER A 130 -29.90 -35.11 8.03
N TYR A 131 -30.61 -34.00 7.83
CA TYR A 131 -31.92 -33.73 8.43
C TYR A 131 -33.01 -34.64 7.86
N ALA A 132 -33.02 -34.88 6.55
CA ALA A 132 -33.96 -35.78 5.89
C ALA A 132 -33.81 -37.23 6.40
N ASN A 133 -32.57 -37.67 6.65
CA ASN A 133 -32.26 -39.01 7.17
C ASN A 133 -32.39 -39.13 8.70
N ASP A 134 -32.79 -38.07 9.40
CA ASP A 134 -32.89 -38.06 10.86
C ASP A 134 -34.20 -38.66 11.37
N GLN A 135 -34.09 -39.79 12.09
CA GLN A 135 -35.22 -40.54 12.65
C GLN A 135 -35.70 -40.03 14.02
N ARG A 136 -35.10 -38.98 14.57
CA ARG A 136 -35.53 -38.39 15.84
C ARG A 136 -36.88 -37.66 15.71
N PRO A 137 -37.57 -37.40 16.85
CA PRO A 137 -38.80 -36.62 16.87
C PRO A 137 -38.65 -35.26 16.16
N GLN A 138 -39.68 -34.85 15.42
CA GLN A 138 -39.66 -33.70 14.51
C GLN A 138 -39.15 -32.41 15.18
N GLN A 139 -39.67 -32.08 16.37
CA GLN A 139 -39.24 -30.90 17.14
C GLN A 139 -37.74 -30.91 17.48
N ILE A 140 -37.18 -32.09 17.79
CA ILE A 140 -35.77 -32.23 18.17
C ILE A 140 -34.88 -32.08 16.94
N LYS A 141 -35.21 -32.73 15.83
CA LYS A 141 -34.41 -32.64 14.61
C LYS A 141 -34.47 -31.24 13.99
N GLU A 142 -35.63 -30.57 14.04
CA GLU A 142 -35.79 -29.21 13.52
C GLU A 142 -35.00 -28.18 14.33
N LYS A 143 -35.06 -28.25 15.67
CA LYS A 143 -34.23 -27.42 16.55
C LYS A 143 -32.74 -27.61 16.26
N ARG A 144 -32.29 -28.84 16.03
CA ARG A 144 -30.89 -29.14 15.72
C ARG A 144 -30.49 -28.62 14.34
N ARG A 145 -31.34 -28.77 13.32
CA ARG A 145 -31.12 -28.21 11.98
C ARG A 145 -30.94 -26.70 12.05
N LEU A 146 -31.84 -25.98 12.72
CA LEU A 146 -31.76 -24.53 12.90
C LEU A 146 -30.45 -24.11 13.60
N ALA A 147 -30.05 -24.81 14.66
CA ALA A 147 -28.80 -24.54 15.36
C ALA A 147 -27.57 -24.77 14.47
N GLN A 148 -27.56 -25.85 13.68
CA GLN A 148 -26.47 -26.16 12.76
C GLN A 148 -26.41 -25.19 11.59
N GLN A 149 -27.56 -24.80 11.02
CA GLN A 149 -27.65 -23.79 9.99
C GLN A 149 -27.07 -22.46 10.48
N LYS A 150 -27.48 -22.01 11.66
CA LYS A 150 -26.94 -20.78 12.27
C LYS A 150 -25.43 -20.87 12.51
N ALA A 151 -24.92 -22.02 12.95
CA ALA A 151 -23.49 -22.23 13.15
C ALA A 151 -22.71 -22.19 11.83
N ILE A 152 -23.27 -22.73 10.74
CA ILE A 152 -22.72 -22.60 9.39
C ILE A 152 -22.66 -21.12 9.02
N ASP A 153 -23.78 -20.41 9.14
CA ASP A 153 -23.90 -19.00 8.74
C ASP A 153 -22.89 -18.11 9.47
N VAL A 154 -22.84 -18.19 10.81
CA VAL A 154 -21.88 -17.41 11.62
C VAL A 154 -20.44 -17.64 11.17
N ARG A 155 -20.03 -18.90 10.99
CA ARG A 155 -18.65 -19.22 10.61
C ARG A 155 -18.28 -18.65 9.23
N PHE A 156 -19.21 -18.73 8.26
CA PHE A 156 -18.94 -18.18 6.93
C PHE A 156 -18.94 -16.66 6.94
N ASP A 157 -19.87 -16.03 7.65
CA ASP A 157 -19.95 -14.57 7.76
C ASP A 157 -18.70 -14.00 8.46
N ASP A 158 -18.21 -14.66 9.52
CA ASP A 158 -16.96 -14.30 10.19
C ASP A 158 -15.74 -14.42 9.26
N HIS A 159 -15.70 -15.48 8.45
CA HIS A 159 -14.60 -15.69 7.51
C HIS A 159 -14.64 -14.68 6.35
N GLU A 160 -15.82 -14.39 5.80
CA GLU A 160 -15.98 -13.34 4.78
C GLU A 160 -15.55 -11.98 5.31
N ARG A 161 -15.93 -11.65 6.55
CA ARG A 161 -15.49 -10.40 7.21
C ARG A 161 -13.97 -10.35 7.34
N PHE A 162 -13.35 -11.41 7.85
CA PHE A 162 -11.91 -11.47 8.00
C PHE A 162 -11.17 -11.28 6.67
N VAL A 163 -11.60 -11.99 5.61
CA VAL A 163 -10.98 -11.88 4.29
C VAL A 163 -11.15 -10.47 3.72
N ASN A 164 -12.32 -9.86 3.89
CA ASN A 164 -12.55 -8.47 3.47
C ASN A 164 -11.63 -7.49 4.22
N GLU A 165 -11.52 -7.59 5.54
CA GLU A 165 -10.70 -6.69 6.35
C GLU A 165 -9.20 -6.80 6.01
N VAL A 166 -8.70 -8.01 5.74
CA VAL A 166 -7.29 -8.23 5.37
C VAL A 166 -6.98 -7.71 3.96
N MET A 167 -7.92 -7.84 3.04
CA MET A 167 -7.74 -7.46 1.62
C MET A 167 -8.18 -6.03 1.32
N THR A 168 -8.66 -5.28 2.30
CA THR A 168 -9.08 -3.88 2.14
C THR A 168 -8.04 -2.94 2.76
N ILE A 169 -7.51 -2.02 1.94
CA ILE A 169 -6.62 -0.95 2.40
C ILE A 169 -7.42 0.10 3.17
N GLU A 170 -6.83 0.64 4.23
CA GLU A 170 -7.30 1.87 4.85
C GLU A 170 -6.51 3.06 4.27
N PRO A 171 -7.17 4.07 3.65
CA PRO A 171 -6.48 5.15 2.93
C PRO A 171 -5.89 6.21 3.89
N ALA A 172 -5.14 5.76 4.90
CA ALA A 172 -4.43 6.57 5.87
C ALA A 172 -2.91 6.33 5.74
N PRO A 173 -2.25 6.96 4.74
CA PRO A 173 -0.83 6.79 4.53
C PRO A 173 0.01 7.39 5.67
N TYR A 174 1.00 6.63 6.11
CA TYR A 174 2.09 7.14 6.93
C TYR A 174 3.28 7.48 6.04
N LEU A 175 3.79 8.71 6.16
CA LEU A 175 4.94 9.20 5.41
C LEU A 175 6.06 9.61 6.36
N LYS A 176 7.27 9.13 6.09
CA LYS A 176 8.50 9.52 6.79
C LYS A 176 9.47 10.12 5.79
N VAL A 177 9.95 11.32 6.06
CA VAL A 177 11.09 11.91 5.34
C VAL A 177 12.36 11.16 5.76
N VAL A 178 13.08 10.60 4.80
CA VAL A 178 14.31 9.83 5.06
C VAL A 178 15.56 10.62 4.73
N ALA A 179 15.54 11.34 3.61
CA ALA A 179 16.67 12.13 3.16
C ALA A 179 16.21 13.36 2.38
N VAL A 180 17.04 14.40 2.43
CA VAL A 180 16.95 15.55 1.52
C VAL A 180 18.32 15.69 0.88
N LEU A 181 18.37 15.55 -0.43
CA LEU A 181 19.57 15.77 -1.23
C LEU A 181 19.39 17.12 -1.92
N HIS A 182 20.33 18.03 -1.77
CA HIS A 182 20.25 19.33 -2.42
C HIS A 182 21.61 19.78 -2.92
N ARG A 183 21.59 20.62 -3.95
CA ARG A 183 22.75 21.35 -4.42
C ARG A 183 22.37 22.82 -4.56
N GLU A 184 23.20 23.72 -4.06
CA GLU A 184 23.00 25.15 -4.27
C GLU A 184 23.11 25.51 -5.77
N ALA A 185 22.43 26.59 -6.16
CA ALA A 185 22.43 27.08 -7.54
C ALA A 185 23.78 27.70 -7.92
#